data_AF-A0A8S3W326-F1
#
_entry.id   AF-A0A8S3W326-F1
#
_cell.length_a   1.000
_cell.length_b   1.000
_cell.length_c   1.000
_cell.angle_alpha   90.00
_cell.angle_beta   90.00
_cell.angle_gamma   90.00
#
_symmetry.space_group_name_H-M   'P 1'
#
loop_
_entity.id
_entity.type
_entity.pdbx_description
1 polymer ?
#
loop_
_entity_poly.entity_id
_entity_poly.type
_entity_poly.pdbx_seq_one_letter_code
_entity_poly.pdbx_strand_id
1 'polypeptide(L)'
;MELVLTLGFSTNAQKQINLIDEHLKMRLQTPTLKRDIKESIAAILTQPMPVDSSGSERHTQGRCGFCPRNRDRKSKTRCTKCKIPICLEHQVKVCQKCSN
;
A
#
# COMPACT_ATOMS: atom_id res chain seq x y z
N MET A 1 11.67 -53.76 -19.70
CA MET A 1 10.94 -53.62 -18.42
C MET A 1 11.12 -52.18 -17.98
N GLU A 2 10.54 -51.21 -18.70
CA GLU A 2 9.16 -50.73 -18.53
C GLU A 2 8.85 -50.46 -17.05
N LEU A 3 8.86 -49.17 -16.67
CA LEU A 3 7.84 -48.56 -15.82
C LEU A 3 8.04 -47.03 -15.82
N VAL A 4 7.56 -46.44 -16.91
CA VAL A 4 7.11 -45.05 -16.97
C VAL A 4 5.92 -44.90 -16.02
N LEU A 5 6.06 -44.10 -14.96
CA LEU A 5 4.93 -43.57 -14.22
C LEU A 5 4.89 -42.05 -14.41
N THR A 6 4.09 -41.68 -15.40
CA THR A 6 3.58 -40.34 -15.65
C THR A 6 2.71 -39.91 -14.47
N LEU A 7 3.23 -39.01 -13.62
CA LEU A 7 2.38 -38.07 -12.89
C LEU A 7 2.45 -36.74 -13.61
N GLY A 8 1.53 -36.57 -14.55
CA GLY A 8 1.28 -35.29 -15.22
C GLY A 8 0.75 -34.28 -14.21
N PHE A 9 1.65 -33.51 -13.60
CA PHE A 9 1.31 -32.24 -12.98
C PHE A 9 1.33 -31.17 -14.09
N SER A 10 0.14 -30.67 -14.40
CA SER A 10 -0.13 -29.63 -15.40
C SER A 10 0.85 -28.45 -15.26
N THR A 11 1.75 -28.29 -16.24
CA THR A 11 2.79 -27.22 -16.27
C THR A 11 2.25 -25.86 -16.71
N ASN A 12 0.95 -25.59 -16.53
CA ASN A 12 0.35 -24.32 -16.96
C ASN A 12 0.80 -23.13 -16.08
N ALA A 13 1.23 -23.38 -14.83
CA ALA A 13 1.60 -22.33 -13.88
C ALA A 13 2.99 -21.69 -14.13
N GLN A 14 3.97 -22.44 -14.66
CA GLN A 14 5.34 -21.91 -14.83
C GLN A 14 5.45 -20.86 -15.95
N LYS A 15 4.61 -20.95 -17.00
CA LYS A 15 4.79 -20.14 -18.21
C LYS A 15 4.28 -18.71 -18.06
N GLN A 16 3.29 -18.51 -17.20
CA GLN A 16 2.65 -17.21 -17.00
C GLN A 16 3.47 -16.27 -16.12
N ILE A 17 4.27 -16.81 -15.19
CA ILE A 17 5.08 -16.01 -14.25
C ILE A 17 6.18 -15.23 -14.98
N ASN A 18 6.86 -15.86 -15.95
CA ASN A 18 7.97 -15.26 -16.70
C ASN A 18 7.62 -13.96 -17.45
N LEU A 19 6.35 -13.78 -17.86
CA LEU A 19 5.91 -12.55 -18.54
C LEU A 19 5.68 -11.38 -17.59
N ILE A 20 5.37 -11.68 -16.33
CA ILE A 20 4.96 -10.70 -15.32
C ILE A 20 6.14 -10.34 -14.42
N ASP A 21 7.20 -11.15 -14.39
CA ASP A 21 8.37 -10.95 -13.52
C ASP A 21 9.00 -9.56 -13.65
N GLU A 22 9.25 -9.10 -14.88
CA GLU A 22 9.82 -7.75 -15.11
C GLU A 22 8.87 -6.65 -14.62
N HIS A 23 7.57 -6.81 -14.85
CA HIS A 23 6.56 -5.89 -14.33
C HIS A 23 6.53 -5.87 -12.80
N LEU A 24 6.62 -7.03 -12.15
CA LEU A 24 6.65 -7.17 -10.69
C LEU A 24 7.90 -6.53 -10.07
N LYS A 25 9.07 -6.74 -10.67
CA LYS A 25 10.34 -6.10 -10.25
C LYS A 25 10.24 -4.57 -10.33
N MET A 26 9.69 -4.03 -11.43
CA MET A 26 9.46 -2.59 -11.55
C MET A 26 8.52 -2.05 -10.46
N ARG A 27 7.44 -2.77 -10.17
CA ARG A 27 6.49 -2.36 -9.12
C ARG A 27 7.11 -2.38 -7.73
N LEU A 28 8.02 -3.31 -7.44
CA LEU A 28 8.71 -3.40 -6.17
C LEU A 28 9.58 -2.15 -5.88
N GLN A 29 10.13 -1.52 -6.92
CA GLN A 29 10.88 -0.26 -6.81
C GLN A 29 10.00 0.96 -6.51
N THR A 30 8.68 0.86 -6.60
CA THR A 30 7.78 1.99 -6.35
C THR A 30 7.70 2.29 -4.85
N PRO A 31 8.15 3.48 -4.38
CA PRO A 31 8.22 3.77 -2.95
C PRO A 31 6.84 3.90 -2.30
N THR A 32 5.83 4.32 -3.06
CA THR A 32 4.45 4.53 -2.60
C THR A 32 3.59 3.27 -2.60
N LEU A 33 4.14 2.14 -3.09
CA LEU A 33 3.41 0.88 -3.10
C LEU A 33 3.17 0.39 -1.66
N LYS A 34 1.94 -0.03 -1.37
CA LYS A 34 1.58 -0.54 -0.03
C LYS A 34 2.45 -1.73 0.34
N ARG A 35 2.81 -1.81 1.62
CA ARG A 35 3.67 -2.85 2.18
C ARG A 35 3.16 -4.26 1.90
N ASP A 36 1.89 -4.53 2.19
CA ASP A 36 1.27 -5.85 1.98
C ASP A 36 1.36 -6.32 0.51
N ILE A 37 1.30 -5.36 -0.43
CA ILE A 37 1.45 -5.64 -1.85
C ILE A 37 2.92 -5.91 -2.19
N LYS A 38 3.86 -5.12 -1.65
CA LYS A 38 5.31 -5.41 -1.79
C LYS A 38 5.66 -6.79 -1.25
N GLU A 39 5.11 -7.17 -0.09
CA GLU A 39 5.28 -8.48 0.54
C GLU A 39 4.76 -9.61 -0.38
N SER A 40 3.55 -9.45 -0.90
CA SER A 40 2.95 -10.42 -1.84
C SER A 40 3.80 -10.59 -3.10
N ILE A 41 4.31 -9.48 -3.66
CA ILE A 41 5.16 -9.50 -4.86
C ILE A 41 6.52 -10.13 -4.57
N ALA A 42 7.14 -9.82 -3.44
CA ALA A 42 8.41 -10.39 -3.02
C ALA A 42 8.31 -11.91 -2.81
N ALA A 43 7.18 -12.38 -2.28
CA ALA A 43 6.89 -13.82 -2.13
C ALA A 43 6.77 -14.52 -3.49
N ILE A 44 6.11 -13.90 -4.47
CA ILE A 44 5.99 -14.43 -5.84
C ILE A 44 7.38 -14.50 -6.52
N LEU A 45 8.19 -13.46 -6.36
CA LEU A 45 9.53 -13.37 -6.98
C LEU A 45 10.64 -14.09 -6.18
N THR A 46 10.33 -14.63 -5.00
CA THR A 46 11.30 -15.22 -4.05
C THR A 46 12.48 -14.28 -3.76
N GLN A 47 12.23 -12.98 -3.64
CA GLN A 47 13.26 -11.96 -3.37
C GLN A 47 13.20 -11.47 -1.92
N PRO A 48 14.35 -11.13 -1.29
CA PRO A 48 14.37 -10.53 0.03
C PRO A 48 13.71 -9.14 -0.01
N MET A 49 12.88 -8.85 1.00
CA MET A 49 12.20 -7.54 1.10
C MET A 49 13.22 -6.41 1.19
N PRO A 50 13.04 -5.30 0.43
CA PRO A 50 13.76 -4.08 0.71
C PRO A 50 13.35 -3.57 2.09
N VAL A 51 14.33 -3.42 2.99
CA VAL A 51 14.13 -2.84 4.32
C VAL A 51 13.79 -1.36 4.12
N ASP A 52 12.54 -0.98 4.39
CA ASP A 52 12.14 0.41 4.39
C ASP A 52 12.95 1.14 5.48
N SER A 53 13.84 2.07 5.08
CA SER A 53 14.53 2.95 6.00
C SER A 53 13.51 3.87 6.65
N SER A 54 13.12 3.52 7.88
CA SER A 54 12.22 4.30 8.71
C SER A 54 12.84 5.67 9.01
N GLY A 55 12.49 6.68 8.22
CA GLY A 55 13.03 8.02 8.37
C GLY A 55 12.03 9.06 7.92
N SER A 56 11.36 9.66 8.91
CA SER A 56 10.27 10.64 8.80
C SER A 56 8.90 10.02 8.49
N GLU A 57 8.01 10.02 9.48
CA GLU A 57 6.59 10.11 9.24
C GLU A 57 6.36 11.39 8.41
N ARG A 58 6.45 11.27 7.08
CA ARG A 58 5.92 12.29 6.18
C ARG A 58 4.43 12.28 6.47
N HIS A 59 3.96 13.18 7.33
CA HIS A 59 2.54 13.42 7.52
C HIS A 59 1.99 13.93 6.19
N THR A 60 1.65 12.98 5.32
CA THR A 60 1.06 13.26 4.02
C THR A 60 -0.21 14.05 4.26
N GLN A 61 -0.35 15.15 3.52
CA GLN A 61 -1.55 15.97 3.56
C GLN A 61 -2.76 15.08 3.27
N GLY A 62 -3.75 15.13 4.15
CA GLY A 62 -5.00 14.40 3.99
C GLY A 62 -6.13 15.35 3.65
N ARG A 63 -7.17 14.84 2.99
CA ARG A 63 -8.41 15.60 2.78
C ARG A 63 -9.17 15.74 4.09
N CYS A 64 -9.73 16.92 4.36
CA CYS A 64 -10.52 17.15 5.55
C CYS A 64 -11.74 16.22 5.60
N GLY A 65 -11.92 15.50 6.72
CA GLY A 65 -13.02 14.56 6.91
C GLY A 65 -14.41 15.20 7.05
N PHE A 66 -14.47 16.51 7.31
CA PHE A 66 -15.70 17.26 7.52
C PHE A 66 -16.10 18.12 6.30
N CYS A 67 -15.17 18.36 5.38
CA CYS A 67 -15.50 19.07 4.15
C CYS A 67 -16.32 18.18 3.19
N PRO A 68 -17.26 18.75 2.43
CA PRO A 68 -17.93 18.05 1.34
C PRO A 68 -16.93 17.67 0.23
N ARG A 69 -17.24 16.60 -0.53
CA ARG A 69 -16.30 15.99 -1.49
C ARG A 69 -15.84 16.91 -2.60
N ASN A 70 -16.73 17.76 -3.07
CA ASN A 70 -16.47 18.78 -4.09
C ASN A 70 -15.37 19.79 -3.71
N ARG A 71 -15.19 20.12 -2.42
CA ARG A 71 -14.21 21.14 -2.01
C ARG A 71 -12.77 20.63 -1.95
N ASP A 72 -12.58 19.30 -1.87
CA ASP A 72 -11.28 18.62 -1.76
C ASP A 72 -10.24 19.34 -0.88
N ARG A 73 -10.66 19.83 0.29
CA ARG A 73 -9.80 20.67 1.10
C ARG A 73 -8.68 19.85 1.74
N LYS A 74 -7.45 20.07 1.30
CA LYS A 74 -6.24 19.48 1.86
C LYS A 74 -5.96 20.05 3.25
N SER A 75 -5.54 19.19 4.17
CA SER A 75 -5.10 19.56 5.50
C SER A 75 -3.75 18.93 5.83
N LYS A 76 -2.88 19.73 6.45
CA LYS A 76 -1.63 19.30 7.08
C LYS A 76 -1.82 18.88 8.54
N THR A 77 -2.93 19.29 9.16
CA THR A 77 -3.22 19.07 10.58
C THR A 77 -4.19 17.90 10.74
N ARG A 78 -4.04 17.18 11.86
CA ARG A 78 -4.87 16.06 12.25
C ARG A 78 -5.41 16.28 13.65
N CYS A 79 -6.60 15.74 13.93
CA CYS A 79 -7.16 15.79 15.27
C CYS A 79 -6.21 15.09 16.25
N THR A 80 -5.88 15.72 17.38
CA THR A 80 -5.00 15.13 18.38
C THR A 80 -5.59 13.85 19.00
N LYS A 81 -6.93 13.78 19.09
CA LYS A 81 -7.69 12.63 19.63
C LYS A 81 -7.91 11.52 18.59
N CYS A 82 -8.58 11.81 17.46
CA CYS A 82 -9.00 10.79 16.49
C CYS A 82 -8.12 10.70 15.22
N LYS A 83 -7.07 11.52 15.10
CA LYS A 83 -6.10 11.54 13.98
C LYS A 83 -6.66 11.76 12.57
N ILE A 84 -7.94 12.12 12.44
CA ILE A 84 -8.58 12.50 11.17
C ILE A 84 -7.99 13.83 10.66
N PRO A 85 -7.69 13.98 9.35
CA PRO A 85 -7.27 15.25 8.77
C PRO A 85 -8.38 16.30 8.81
N ILE A 86 -8.03 17.52 9.20
CA ILE A 86 -8.97 18.56 9.64
C ILE A 86 -8.52 19.92 9.13
N CYS A 87 -9.33 20.60 8.33
CA CYS A 87 -8.95 21.95 7.90
C CYS A 87 -9.22 22.97 9.01
N LEU A 88 -8.57 24.13 8.91
CA LEU A 88 -8.63 25.19 9.92
C LEU A 88 -10.07 25.65 10.24
N GLU A 89 -11.02 25.53 9.31
CA GLU A 89 -12.43 25.84 9.54
C GLU A 89 -13.18 24.79 10.37
N HIS A 90 -12.81 23.50 10.26
CA HIS A 90 -13.49 22.42 10.98
C HIS A 90 -12.78 22.05 12.29
N GLN A 91 -11.47 22.33 12.41
CA GLN A 91 -10.73 22.68 13.63
C GLN A 91 -9.22 22.85 13.36
N VAL A 92 -8.44 23.26 14.37
CA VAL A 92 -6.96 23.23 14.32
C VAL A 92 -6.34 22.05 15.09
N LYS A 93 -6.76 21.79 16.34
CA LYS A 93 -6.17 20.74 17.21
C LYS A 93 -7.14 19.58 17.50
N VAL A 94 -8.42 19.83 17.82
CA VAL A 94 -9.41 18.81 18.24
C VAL A 94 -10.72 18.97 17.47
N CYS A 95 -11.40 17.88 17.07
CA CYS A 95 -12.54 17.99 16.13
C CYS A 95 -13.83 18.36 16.74
N GLN A 96 -14.71 18.94 15.93
CA GLN A 96 -16.10 19.14 16.32
C GLN A 96 -16.68 17.85 16.93
N LYS A 97 -16.35 16.67 16.36
CA LYS A 97 -16.75 15.37 16.91
C LYS A 97 -16.07 14.96 18.23
N CYS A 98 -14.85 15.44 18.53
CA CYS A 98 -14.12 15.08 19.76
C CYS A 98 -14.03 16.22 20.78
N SER A 99 -14.57 17.39 20.43
CA SER A 99 -14.69 18.58 21.27
C SER A 99 -16.03 18.60 21.99
N ASN A 100 -17.06 18.05 21.33
CA ASN A 100 -18.30 17.62 21.96
C ASN A 100 -18.13 16.20 22.52
#